data_AF-A0A178AEN8-F1
#
_entry.id   AF-A0A178AEN8-F1
#
_cell.length_a   1.000
_cell.length_b   1.000
_cell.length_c   1.000
_cell.angle_alpha   90.00
_cell.angle_beta   90.00
_cell.angle_gamma   90.00
#
_symmetry.space_group_name_H-M   'P 1'
#
loop_
_entity.id
_entity.type
_entity.pdbx_description
1 polymer ?
#
loop_
_entity_poly.entity_id
_entity_poly.type
_entity_poly.pdbx_seq_one_letter_code
_entity_poly.pdbx_strand_id
1 'polypeptide(L)'
;MSTTIQLHCPSRKRTIDNFVISPFQSNNQILQGIRIALQIPYAGLYTVDAKAITKFDSLQEDQRVLVAAAADERMLPDSPPDFVFYDGQEGDDIDPDLDGYGQSWESLSDREKCDHVMSIHDVKPTTRNKVRFTRQWQAVSDELAAVGEQGQDAKESDALIDQRWRTTVDHFLQDSMKPAKVKTAGKFWDEKVVAGLVIMSSLMPGQAQLAIEFLEEAVQLRVSDGVETSPLIQVEDVVNAVTIIYERAGVIPMKLTKPKSAKAREVSGKFTVVDER
;
A
#
# COMPACT_ATOMS: atom_id res chain seq x y z
N MET A 1 16.12 27.60 18.62
CA MET A 1 14.97 26.81 19.10
C MET A 1 15.17 25.39 18.64
N SER A 2 14.75 24.39 19.42
CA SER A 2 14.76 22.99 18.97
C SER A 2 13.58 22.74 18.05
N THR A 3 13.80 22.00 16.96
CA THR A 3 12.74 21.64 16.02
C THR A 3 12.37 20.18 16.24
N THR A 4 11.10 19.90 16.45
CA THR A 4 10.58 18.53 16.56
C THR A 4 10.09 18.09 15.19
N ILE A 5 10.45 16.88 14.74
CA ILE A 5 10.01 16.33 13.44
C ILE A 5 9.52 14.89 13.60
N GLN A 6 8.78 14.40 12.62
CA GLN A 6 8.42 12.99 12.50
C GLN A 6 9.33 12.31 11.49
N LEU A 7 9.99 11.22 11.88
CA LEU A 7 10.83 10.42 10.99
C LEU A 7 10.06 9.19 10.55
N HIS A 8 9.90 9.00 9.25
CA HIS A 8 9.29 7.80 8.68
C HIS A 8 10.29 7.07 7.81
N CYS A 9 10.55 5.80 8.11
CA CYS A 9 11.42 4.92 7.33
C CYS A 9 10.58 3.83 6.66
N PRO A 10 10.19 4.01 5.38
CA PRO A 10 9.30 3.09 4.69
C PRO A 10 9.85 1.65 4.62
N SER A 11 11.12 1.48 4.23
CA SER A 11 11.76 0.17 4.09
C SER A 11 11.87 -0.63 5.40
N ARG A 12 11.76 0.04 6.55
CA ARG A 12 11.73 -0.60 7.88
C ARG A 12 10.35 -0.58 8.52
N LYS A 13 9.33 -0.03 7.84
CA LYS A 13 7.97 0.17 8.36
C LYS A 13 7.99 0.78 9.77
N ARG A 14 8.90 1.74 9.99
CA ARG A 14 9.16 2.33 11.31
C ARG A 14 8.97 3.83 11.25
N THR A 15 8.14 4.32 12.16
CA THR A 15 7.94 5.76 12.39
C THR A 15 8.43 6.11 13.78
N ILE A 16 9.11 7.25 13.89
CA ILE A 16 9.49 7.86 15.16
C ILE A 16 8.82 9.21 15.21
N ASP A 17 7.85 9.31 16.11
CA ASP A 17 7.21 10.57 16.44
C ASP A 17 8.11 11.39 17.36
N ASN A 18 8.04 12.71 17.23
CA ASN A 18 8.70 13.67 18.11
C ASN A 18 10.23 13.57 18.18
N PHE A 19 10.90 13.33 17.05
CA PHE A 19 12.36 13.39 16.99
C PHE A 19 12.84 14.84 17.11
N VAL A 20 13.62 15.13 18.16
CA VAL A 20 14.05 16.50 18.48
C VAL A 20 15.41 16.81 17.86
N ILE A 21 15.46 17.83 17.01
CA ILE A 21 16.69 18.43 16.48
C ILE A 21 17.05 19.64 17.34
N SER A 22 18.21 19.58 17.97
CA SER A 22 18.73 20.68 18.79
C SER A 22 19.47 21.71 17.92
N PRO A 23 19.37 23.01 18.23
CA PRO A 23 19.90 24.10 17.38
C PRO A 23 21.43 24.13 17.23
N PHE A 24 22.17 23.35 18.01
CA PHE A 24 23.63 23.29 17.97
C PHE A 24 24.18 21.98 17.39
N GLN A 25 23.31 21.09 16.92
CA GLN A 25 23.75 19.84 16.32
C GLN A 25 24.16 20.05 14.86
N SER A 26 25.32 19.52 14.49
CA SER A 26 25.73 19.43 13.08
C SER A 26 24.88 18.39 12.32
N ASN A 27 24.78 18.54 11.00
CA ASN A 27 24.06 17.58 10.14
C ASN A 27 24.52 16.13 10.36
N ASN A 28 25.82 15.90 10.57
CA ASN A 28 26.35 14.57 10.85
C ASN A 28 25.87 14.00 12.19
N GLN A 29 25.77 14.83 13.23
CA GLN A 29 25.24 14.41 14.53
C GLN A 29 23.75 14.09 14.45
N ILE A 30 23.00 14.88 13.69
CA ILE A 30 21.57 14.62 13.45
C ILE A 30 21.40 13.29 12.72
N LEU A 31 22.13 13.07 11.61
CA LEU A 31 22.09 11.79 10.88
C LEU A 31 22.50 10.59 11.75
N GLN A 32 23.49 10.76 12.62
CA GLN A 32 23.88 9.70 13.56
C GLN A 32 22.76 9.41 14.57
N GLY A 33 22.11 10.45 15.11
CA GLY A 33 20.94 10.29 15.97
C GLY A 33 19.79 9.55 15.30
N ILE A 34 19.51 9.89 14.04
CA ILE A 34 18.48 9.25 13.21
C ILE A 34 18.80 7.77 12.99
N ARG A 35 20.04 7.42 12.66
CA ARG A 35 20.50 6.03 12.49
C ARG A 35 20.30 5.20 13.76
N ILE A 36 20.65 5.76 14.91
CA ILE A 36 20.48 5.10 16.21
C ILE A 36 19.00 4.91 16.52
N ALA A 37 18.20 5.97 16.34
CA ALA A 37 16.78 5.97 16.67
C ALA A 37 16.01 4.95 15.81
N LEU A 38 16.29 4.90 14.51
CA LEU A 38 15.65 3.97 13.56
C LEU A 38 16.32 2.60 13.48
N GLN A 39 17.50 2.43 14.10
CA GLN A 39 18.34 1.21 14.02
C GLN A 39 18.73 0.85 12.58
N ILE A 40 19.19 1.84 11.81
CA ILE A 40 19.55 1.71 10.39
C ILE A 40 21.03 2.06 10.15
N PRO A 41 21.70 1.40 9.19
CA PRO A 41 23.12 1.62 8.91
C PRO A 41 23.40 2.93 8.16
N TYR A 42 22.41 3.39 7.38
CA TYR A 42 22.48 4.61 6.59
C TYR A 42 21.24 5.47 6.86
N ALA A 43 21.36 6.78 6.67
CA ALA A 43 20.24 7.72 6.77
C ALA A 43 20.38 8.77 5.67
N GLY A 44 19.46 8.77 4.72
CA GLY A 44 19.24 9.85 3.76
C GLY A 44 17.87 10.48 4.03
N LEU A 45 17.80 11.80 4.14
CA LEU A 45 16.56 12.50 4.46
C LEU A 45 15.90 13.03 3.19
N TYR A 46 14.58 12.88 3.13
CA TYR A 46 13.77 13.33 2.01
C TYR A 46 12.50 14.00 2.52
N THR A 47 11.97 14.94 1.74
CA THR A 47 10.63 15.47 1.95
C THR A 47 9.59 14.36 1.70
N VAL A 48 8.34 14.61 2.10
CA VAL A 48 7.21 13.76 1.68
C VAL A 48 7.13 13.61 0.16
N ASP A 49 7.56 14.59 -0.63
CA ASP A 49 7.65 14.45 -2.10
C ASP A 49 8.92 13.73 -2.63
N ALA A 50 9.62 12.97 -1.78
CA ALA A 50 10.89 12.30 -2.09
C ALA A 50 12.01 13.18 -2.66
N LYS A 51 12.03 14.47 -2.30
CA LYS A 51 13.15 15.37 -2.63
C LYS A 51 14.18 15.33 -1.52
N ALA A 52 15.45 15.14 -1.89
CA ALA A 52 16.54 15.04 -0.92
C ALA A 52 16.68 16.33 -0.09
N ILE A 53 16.76 16.18 1.23
CA ILE A 53 16.97 17.26 2.19
C ILE A 53 18.46 17.26 2.56
N THR A 54 19.18 18.29 2.11
CA THR A 54 20.63 18.44 2.36
C THR A 54 20.93 19.48 3.44
N LYS A 55 19.98 20.38 3.72
CA LYS A 55 20.07 21.41 4.76
C LYS A 55 19.00 21.15 5.79
N PHE A 56 19.39 20.89 7.04
CA PHE A 56 18.42 20.51 8.08
C PHE A 56 17.77 21.73 8.74
N ASP A 57 18.36 22.91 8.55
CA ASP A 57 17.81 24.19 9.00
C ASP A 57 16.49 24.56 8.30
N SER A 58 16.16 23.92 7.17
CA SER A 58 14.88 24.12 6.47
C SER A 58 13.76 23.22 6.99
N LEU A 59 14.03 22.37 7.97
CA LEU A 59 13.02 21.50 8.58
C LEU A 59 12.09 22.31 9.48
N GLN A 60 10.79 22.09 9.32
CA GLN A 60 9.76 22.75 10.11
C GLN A 60 9.32 21.87 11.28
N GLU A 61 8.74 22.51 12.30
CA GLU A 61 8.16 21.82 13.44
C GLU A 61 7.02 20.89 12.97
N ASP A 62 6.98 19.68 13.55
CA ASP A 62 6.09 18.57 13.22
C ASP A 62 6.13 18.09 11.76
N GLN A 63 7.15 18.50 10.99
CA GLN A 63 7.30 18.06 9.62
C GLN A 63 7.59 16.55 9.55
N ARG A 64 6.86 15.84 8.68
CA ARG A 64 7.18 14.46 8.31
C ARG A 64 8.34 14.42 7.33
N VAL A 65 9.35 13.63 7.66
CA VAL A 65 10.58 13.43 6.89
C VAL A 65 10.72 11.95 6.58
N LEU A 66 10.89 11.63 5.30
CA LEU A 66 11.18 10.28 4.84
C LEU A 66 12.67 9.96 5.03
N VAL A 67 12.98 8.75 5.47
CA VAL A 67 14.34 8.30 5.77
C VAL A 67 14.69 7.04 5.00
N ALA A 68 15.68 7.14 4.12
CA ALA A 68 16.30 6.00 3.45
C ALA A 68 17.25 5.28 4.41
N ALA A 69 17.11 3.97 4.53
CA ALA A 69 17.91 3.07 5.36
C ALA A 69 19.17 2.53 4.65
N ALA A 70 19.26 2.66 3.32
CA ALA A 70 20.42 2.28 2.51
C ALA A 70 20.80 3.38 1.49
N ALA A 71 22.06 3.39 1.05
CA ALA A 71 22.59 4.43 0.16
C ALA A 71 22.06 4.34 -1.28
N ASP A 72 21.69 3.13 -1.70
CA ASP A 72 21.10 2.78 -2.99
C ASP A 72 19.56 2.77 -2.96
N GLU A 73 18.95 3.06 -1.80
CA GLU A 73 17.50 3.11 -1.67
C GLU A 73 16.93 4.34 -2.37
N ARG A 74 16.13 4.09 -3.41
CA ARG A 74 15.40 5.13 -4.12
C ARG A 74 14.14 5.51 -3.35
N MET A 75 14.14 6.70 -2.76
CA MET A 75 12.97 7.22 -2.05
C MET A 75 11.82 7.53 -3.01
N LEU A 76 10.59 7.21 -2.59
CA LEU A 76 9.36 7.51 -3.31
C LEU A 76 8.48 8.45 -2.47
N PRO A 77 7.66 9.33 -3.09
CA PRO A 77 6.85 10.26 -2.34
C PRO A 77 5.87 9.57 -1.39
N ASP A 78 5.78 10.02 -0.15
CA ASP A 78 4.76 9.62 0.81
C ASP A 78 3.39 9.96 0.21
N SER A 79 2.56 8.96 -0.08
CA SER A 79 1.17 9.26 -0.45
C SER A 79 0.31 9.36 0.80
N PRO A 80 -0.76 10.18 0.75
CA PRO A 80 -1.79 10.13 1.76
C PRO A 80 -2.40 8.71 1.86
N PRO A 81 -2.94 8.34 3.03
CA PRO A 81 -3.62 7.07 3.26
C PRO A 81 -4.99 6.99 2.55
N ASP A 82 -5.19 7.78 1.50
CA ASP A 82 -6.46 7.88 0.81
C ASP A 82 -6.55 6.79 -0.25
N PHE A 83 -7.60 5.99 -0.16
CA PHE A 83 -7.94 4.96 -1.12
C PHE A 83 -8.85 5.59 -2.16
N VAL A 84 -8.48 5.47 -3.43
CA VAL A 84 -9.23 6.07 -4.53
C VAL A 84 -9.83 4.92 -5.34
N PHE A 85 -11.16 4.87 -5.37
CA PHE A 85 -11.84 4.11 -6.42
C PHE A 85 -11.49 4.78 -7.74
N TYR A 86 -10.86 4.03 -8.63
CA TYR A 86 -10.42 4.57 -9.88
C TYR A 86 -11.56 4.49 -10.90
N ASP A 87 -12.22 5.62 -11.12
CA ASP A 87 -13.31 5.86 -12.08
C ASP A 87 -12.82 6.65 -13.32
N GLY A 88 -11.49 6.75 -13.53
CA GLY A 88 -10.89 7.41 -14.68
C GLY A 88 -10.61 8.90 -14.53
N GLN A 89 -10.64 9.48 -13.31
CA GLN A 89 -10.42 10.92 -13.10
C GLN A 89 -9.01 11.40 -13.46
N GLU A 90 -8.02 10.51 -13.53
CA GLU A 90 -6.64 10.85 -13.94
C GLU A 90 -6.45 10.64 -15.46
N GLY A 91 -7.53 10.79 -16.23
CA GLY A 91 -7.57 10.50 -17.66
C GLY A 91 -6.64 11.36 -18.53
N ASP A 92 -6.32 12.58 -18.07
CA ASP A 92 -5.36 13.46 -18.75
C ASP A 92 -3.90 12.98 -18.59
N ASP A 93 -3.65 12.04 -17.67
CA ASP A 93 -2.32 11.52 -17.35
C ASP A 93 -2.03 10.16 -17.97
N ILE A 94 -2.97 9.64 -18.77
CA ILE A 94 -2.83 8.37 -19.49
C ILE A 94 -1.85 8.58 -20.65
N ASP A 95 -1.03 7.57 -20.89
CA ASP A 95 -0.25 7.48 -22.11
C ASP A 95 -1.17 7.49 -23.36
N PRO A 96 -1.06 8.49 -24.27
CA PRO A 96 -1.88 8.56 -25.48
C PRO A 96 -1.76 7.37 -26.42
N ASP A 97 -0.69 6.58 -26.28
CA ASP A 97 -0.42 5.40 -27.11
C ASP A 97 -1.14 4.14 -26.59
N LEU A 98 -1.85 4.21 -25.47
CA LEU A 98 -2.62 3.08 -24.94
C LEU A 98 -3.93 2.83 -25.70
N ASP A 99 -4.24 1.55 -25.87
CA ASP A 99 -5.56 1.12 -26.34
C ASP A 99 -6.66 1.62 -25.39
N GLY A 100 -7.72 2.20 -25.96
CA GLY A 100 -8.81 2.79 -25.19
C GLY A 100 -8.56 4.25 -24.75
N TYR A 101 -7.43 4.87 -25.11
CA TYR A 101 -7.20 6.29 -24.83
C TYR A 101 -8.32 7.17 -25.39
N GLY A 102 -8.82 8.10 -24.56
CA GLY A 102 -9.93 9.00 -24.89
C GLY A 102 -11.33 8.36 -24.81
N GLN A 103 -11.45 7.08 -24.49
CA GLN A 103 -12.74 6.45 -24.22
C GLN A 103 -13.17 6.66 -22.76
N SER A 104 -14.48 6.56 -22.51
CA SER A 104 -15.03 6.65 -21.15
C SER A 104 -14.57 5.47 -20.31
N TRP A 105 -14.27 5.70 -19.03
CA TRP A 105 -13.84 4.64 -18.11
C TRP A 105 -14.79 3.44 -18.06
N GLU A 106 -16.09 3.69 -18.12
CA GLU A 106 -17.12 2.66 -18.08
C GLU A 106 -17.11 1.74 -19.32
N SER A 107 -16.64 2.25 -20.46
CA SER A 107 -16.56 1.47 -21.71
C SER A 107 -15.27 0.67 -21.85
N LEU A 108 -14.28 0.92 -20.99
CA LEU A 108 -13.02 0.19 -21.00
C LEU A 108 -13.18 -1.23 -20.43
N SER A 109 -12.55 -2.19 -21.08
CA SER A 109 -12.37 -3.55 -20.57
C SER A 109 -11.47 -3.57 -19.33
N ASP A 110 -11.56 -4.63 -18.52
CA ASP A 110 -10.71 -4.81 -17.34
C ASP A 110 -9.22 -4.75 -17.68
N ARG A 111 -8.83 -5.22 -18.87
CA ARG A 111 -7.45 -5.15 -19.36
C ARG A 111 -7.02 -3.71 -19.63
N GLU A 112 -7.82 -2.95 -20.38
CA GLU A 112 -7.51 -1.54 -20.68
C GLU A 112 -7.47 -0.69 -19.40
N LYS A 113 -8.35 -0.95 -18.45
CA LYS A 113 -8.33 -0.33 -17.11
C LYS A 113 -7.03 -0.64 -16.36
N CYS A 114 -6.52 -1.87 -16.46
CA CYS A 114 -5.25 -2.24 -15.86
C CYS A 114 -4.06 -1.52 -16.51
N ASP A 115 -4.01 -1.52 -17.85
CA ASP A 115 -2.94 -0.88 -18.61
C ASP A 115 -2.91 0.64 -18.35
N HIS A 116 -4.10 1.26 -18.26
CA HIS A 116 -4.27 2.65 -17.87
C HIS A 116 -3.65 2.94 -16.49
N VAL A 117 -4.03 2.22 -15.43
CA VAL A 117 -3.46 2.44 -14.09
C VAL A 117 -1.95 2.18 -14.06
N MET A 118 -1.49 1.14 -14.77
CA MET A 118 -0.05 0.87 -14.88
C MET A 118 0.71 2.01 -15.57
N SER A 119 0.16 2.64 -16.61
CA SER A 119 0.81 3.78 -17.27
C SER A 119 0.94 4.99 -16.35
N ILE A 120 -0.07 5.27 -15.52
CA ILE A 120 -0.02 6.35 -14.53
C ILE A 120 1.12 6.12 -13.54
N HIS A 121 1.37 4.87 -13.14
CA HIS A 121 2.50 4.54 -12.27
C HIS A 121 3.86 4.78 -12.92
N ASP A 122 3.94 4.69 -14.25
CA ASP A 122 5.16 4.93 -15.01
C ASP A 122 5.35 6.43 -15.32
N VAL A 123 4.29 7.15 -15.70
CA VAL A 123 4.30 8.59 -16.05
C VAL A 123 4.33 9.49 -14.81
N LYS A 124 3.63 9.10 -13.73
CA LYS A 124 3.54 9.85 -12.46
C LYS A 124 4.02 9.01 -11.27
N PRO A 125 5.33 8.76 -11.17
CA PRO A 125 5.91 7.99 -10.06
C PRO A 125 5.63 8.64 -8.69
N THR A 126 5.34 9.93 -8.66
CA THR A 126 4.97 10.66 -7.43
C THR A 126 3.65 10.24 -6.82
N THR A 127 2.81 9.51 -7.57
CA THR A 127 1.50 9.04 -7.11
C THR A 127 1.47 7.53 -6.86
N ARG A 128 2.63 6.85 -6.87
CA ARG A 128 2.75 5.39 -6.72
C ARG A 128 2.18 4.85 -5.41
N ASN A 129 2.21 5.64 -4.35
CA ASN A 129 1.71 5.24 -3.04
C ASN A 129 0.20 5.50 -2.89
N LYS A 130 -0.49 6.08 -3.90
CA LYS A 130 -1.96 6.18 -3.88
C LYS A 130 -2.55 4.84 -4.27
N VAL A 131 -3.43 4.28 -3.45
CA VAL A 131 -4.16 3.05 -3.81
C VAL A 131 -5.22 3.37 -4.85
N ARG A 132 -5.14 2.72 -6.02
CA ARG A 132 -6.10 2.81 -7.12
C ARG A 132 -6.68 1.42 -7.35
N PHE A 133 -7.99 1.30 -7.26
CA PHE A 133 -8.64 0.04 -7.59
C PHE A 133 -9.71 0.22 -8.65
N THR A 134 -9.73 -0.69 -9.63
CA THR A 134 -10.42 -0.52 -10.92
C THR A 134 -11.74 -1.27 -11.01
N ARG A 135 -12.01 -2.17 -10.06
CA ARG A 135 -13.15 -3.10 -10.11
C ARG A 135 -14.22 -2.70 -9.09
N GLN A 136 -15.46 -3.06 -9.37
CA GLN A 136 -16.59 -2.81 -8.47
C GLN A 136 -16.66 -3.89 -7.40
N TRP A 137 -17.07 -3.49 -6.18
CA TRP A 137 -17.19 -4.41 -5.05
C TRP A 137 -18.06 -5.62 -5.36
N GLN A 138 -19.23 -5.44 -5.99
CA GLN A 138 -20.18 -6.53 -6.20
C GLN A 138 -19.55 -7.66 -7.02
N ALA A 139 -18.95 -7.34 -8.17
CA ALA A 139 -18.30 -8.33 -9.03
C ALA A 139 -17.13 -9.03 -8.31
N VAL A 140 -16.32 -8.26 -7.57
CA VAL A 140 -15.18 -8.82 -6.81
C VAL A 140 -15.65 -9.71 -5.66
N SER A 141 -16.72 -9.33 -4.96
CA SER A 141 -17.30 -10.12 -3.88
C SER A 141 -17.87 -11.44 -4.39
N ASP A 142 -18.53 -11.44 -5.55
CA ASP A 142 -19.08 -12.64 -6.16
C ASP A 142 -17.95 -13.60 -6.61
N GLU A 143 -16.87 -13.07 -7.19
CA GLU A 143 -15.69 -13.86 -7.54
C GLU A 143 -14.98 -14.43 -6.31
N LEU A 144 -14.80 -13.64 -5.25
CA LEU A 144 -14.20 -14.08 -3.99
C LEU A 144 -15.02 -15.20 -3.33
N ALA A 145 -16.35 -15.13 -3.40
CA ALA A 145 -17.23 -16.18 -2.88
C ALA A 145 -17.12 -17.49 -3.67
N ALA A 146 -16.81 -17.41 -4.98
CA ALA A 146 -16.61 -18.56 -5.85
C ALA A 146 -15.20 -19.16 -5.80
N VAL A 147 -14.27 -18.56 -5.03
CA VAL A 147 -12.89 -19.06 -4.89
C VAL A 147 -12.90 -20.49 -4.32
N GLY A 148 -12.41 -21.43 -5.13
CA GLY A 148 -12.35 -22.85 -4.78
C GLY A 148 -13.54 -23.69 -5.22
N GLU A 149 -14.55 -23.10 -5.89
CA GLU A 149 -15.59 -23.85 -6.60
C GLU A 149 -15.17 -24.21 -8.04
N GLN A 150 -14.29 -23.40 -8.64
CA GLN A 150 -13.70 -23.64 -9.95
C GLN A 150 -12.22 -23.97 -9.78
N GLY A 151 -11.79 -25.13 -10.29
CA GLY A 151 -10.38 -25.50 -10.32
C GLY A 151 -9.63 -24.57 -11.27
N GLN A 152 -8.77 -23.71 -10.73
CA GLN A 152 -7.89 -22.83 -11.50
C GLN A 152 -6.50 -23.46 -11.61
N ASP A 153 -5.91 -23.45 -12.81
CA ASP A 153 -4.53 -23.88 -12.98
C ASP A 153 -3.59 -22.86 -12.29
N ALA A 154 -2.79 -23.35 -11.34
CA ALA A 154 -1.90 -22.51 -10.55
C ALA A 154 -0.84 -21.79 -11.40
N LYS A 155 -0.39 -22.37 -12.52
CA LYS A 155 0.62 -21.74 -13.40
C LYS A 155 0.04 -20.61 -14.22
N GLU A 156 -1.17 -20.79 -14.73
CA GLU A 156 -1.88 -19.72 -15.45
C GLU A 156 -2.17 -18.56 -14.49
N SER A 157 -2.56 -18.88 -13.26
CA SER A 157 -2.81 -17.92 -12.20
C SER A 157 -1.55 -17.13 -11.82
N ASP A 158 -0.41 -17.80 -11.66
CA ASP A 158 0.88 -17.15 -11.40
C ASP A 158 1.31 -16.19 -12.53
N ALA A 159 1.10 -16.59 -13.79
CA ALA A 159 1.42 -15.75 -14.94
C ALA A 159 0.54 -14.49 -15.00
N LEU A 160 -0.75 -14.61 -14.66
CA LEU A 160 -1.66 -13.46 -14.59
C LEU A 160 -1.27 -12.49 -13.47
N ILE A 161 -0.88 -13.01 -12.31
CA ILE A 161 -0.40 -12.19 -11.20
C ILE A 161 0.88 -11.45 -11.62
N ASP A 162 1.85 -12.15 -12.20
CA ASP A 162 3.11 -11.54 -12.65
C ASP A 162 2.87 -10.45 -13.70
N GLN A 163 1.98 -10.70 -14.67
CA GLN A 163 1.61 -9.69 -15.66
C GLN A 163 1.00 -8.43 -15.01
N ARG A 164 0.10 -8.60 -14.06
CA ARG A 164 -0.65 -7.50 -13.43
C ARG A 164 0.16 -6.74 -12.40
N TRP A 165 1.04 -7.41 -11.68
CA TRP A 165 1.83 -6.81 -10.61
C TRP A 165 3.28 -6.53 -10.98
N ARG A 166 3.74 -7.02 -12.15
CA ARG A 166 5.14 -6.96 -12.60
C ARG A 166 6.11 -7.57 -11.57
N THR A 167 5.63 -8.54 -10.81
CA THR A 167 6.40 -9.31 -9.83
C THR A 167 5.75 -10.67 -9.63
N THR A 168 6.58 -11.69 -9.43
CA THR A 168 6.08 -13.02 -9.11
C THR A 168 5.56 -13.07 -7.68
N VAL A 169 4.61 -13.98 -7.40
CA VAL A 169 4.09 -14.27 -6.04
C VAL A 169 5.24 -14.53 -5.05
N ASP A 170 6.29 -15.19 -5.54
CA ASP A 170 7.48 -15.53 -4.77
C ASP A 170 8.34 -14.33 -4.38
N HIS A 171 8.36 -13.24 -5.14
CA HIS A 171 9.08 -12.00 -4.79
C HIS A 171 8.17 -11.01 -4.06
N PHE A 172 6.88 -11.06 -4.36
CA PHE A 172 5.85 -10.22 -3.76
C PHE A 172 5.77 -10.43 -2.24
N LEU A 173 5.71 -11.68 -1.78
CA LEU A 173 5.48 -12.00 -0.36
C LEU A 173 6.76 -12.06 0.48
N GLN A 174 6.63 -11.91 1.80
CA GLN A 174 7.72 -12.23 2.74
C GLN A 174 7.86 -13.75 2.91
N ASP A 175 9.07 -14.25 3.21
CA ASP A 175 9.31 -15.69 3.32
C ASP A 175 8.49 -16.38 4.43
N SER A 176 8.18 -15.66 5.51
CA SER A 176 7.31 -16.13 6.59
C SER A 176 5.85 -16.36 6.15
N MET A 177 5.42 -15.70 5.07
CA MET A 177 4.06 -15.77 4.54
C MET A 177 3.89 -16.85 3.47
N LYS A 178 4.98 -17.51 3.06
CA LYS A 178 5.01 -18.48 1.96
C LYS A 178 5.06 -19.91 2.48
N PRO A 179 4.45 -20.88 1.78
CA PRO A 179 4.65 -22.29 2.08
C PRO A 179 6.11 -22.70 1.91
N ALA A 180 6.53 -23.70 2.69
CA ALA A 180 7.90 -24.20 2.66
C ALA A 180 8.26 -24.76 1.27
N LYS A 181 9.48 -24.45 0.78
CA LYS A 181 10.01 -25.04 -0.47
C LYS A 181 10.28 -26.53 -0.24
N VAL A 182 9.56 -27.42 -0.93
CA VAL A 182 9.88 -28.86 -0.92
C VAL A 182 10.97 -29.12 -1.97
N LYS A 183 12.04 -29.81 -1.55
CA LYS A 183 13.29 -30.00 -2.33
C LYS A 183 13.12 -30.67 -3.70
N THR A 184 11.98 -31.28 -4.00
CA THR A 184 11.78 -32.13 -5.18
C THR A 184 10.58 -31.78 -6.06
N ALA A 185 9.72 -30.82 -5.69
CA ALA A 185 8.45 -30.58 -6.41
C ALA A 185 7.94 -29.12 -6.40
N GLY A 186 8.79 -28.13 -6.14
CA GLY A 186 8.34 -26.73 -6.05
C GLY A 186 7.54 -26.42 -4.78
N LYS A 187 7.02 -25.18 -4.68
CA LYS A 187 6.10 -24.80 -3.60
C LYS A 187 4.68 -25.21 -3.98
N PHE A 188 3.98 -25.88 -3.08
CA PHE A 188 2.54 -26.04 -3.20
C PHE A 188 1.87 -24.85 -2.53
N TRP A 189 1.56 -23.84 -3.34
CA TRP A 189 0.59 -22.84 -2.95
C TRP A 189 -0.79 -23.47 -2.91
N ASP A 190 -1.61 -23.08 -1.93
CA ASP A 190 -3.02 -23.44 -1.94
C ASP A 190 -3.68 -22.77 -3.17
N GLU A 191 -4.32 -23.57 -4.02
CA GLU A 191 -4.97 -23.09 -5.25
C GLU A 191 -5.97 -21.96 -4.97
N LYS A 192 -6.65 -22.00 -3.81
CA LYS A 192 -7.59 -20.96 -3.40
C LYS A 192 -6.89 -19.66 -3.05
N VAL A 193 -5.70 -19.74 -2.43
CA VAL A 193 -4.89 -18.56 -2.15
C VAL A 193 -4.43 -17.93 -3.46
N VAL A 194 -3.92 -18.73 -4.40
CA VAL A 194 -3.48 -18.21 -5.71
C VAL A 194 -4.65 -17.60 -6.48
N ALA A 195 -5.81 -18.28 -6.51
CA ALA A 195 -7.04 -17.76 -7.10
C ALA A 195 -7.47 -16.42 -6.49
N GLY A 196 -7.47 -16.32 -5.16
CA GLY A 196 -7.72 -15.06 -4.46
C GLY A 196 -6.73 -13.96 -4.85
N LEU A 197 -5.43 -14.30 -4.96
CA LEU A 197 -4.39 -13.36 -5.39
C LEU A 197 -4.54 -12.94 -6.86
N VAL A 198 -5.09 -13.79 -7.73
CA VAL A 198 -5.48 -13.39 -9.10
C VAL A 198 -6.56 -12.32 -9.06
N ILE A 199 -7.57 -12.48 -8.20
CA ILE A 199 -8.62 -11.47 -8.02
C ILE A 199 -8.03 -10.19 -7.44
N MET A 200 -7.20 -10.29 -6.40
CA MET A 200 -6.54 -9.13 -5.79
C MET A 200 -5.62 -8.40 -6.77
N SER A 201 -4.87 -9.11 -7.60
CA SER A 201 -4.02 -8.49 -8.62
C SER A 201 -4.81 -7.83 -9.74
N SER A 202 -6.01 -8.33 -10.05
CA SER A 202 -6.92 -7.70 -11.02
C SER A 202 -7.45 -6.34 -10.54
N LEU A 203 -7.64 -6.18 -9.22
CA LEU A 203 -8.20 -4.95 -8.67
C LEU A 203 -7.13 -3.89 -8.41
N MET A 204 -5.87 -4.28 -8.14
CA MET A 204 -4.75 -3.37 -7.83
C MET A 204 -3.59 -3.51 -8.84
N PRO A 205 -3.80 -3.23 -10.14
CA PRO A 205 -2.77 -3.42 -11.17
C PRO A 205 -1.55 -2.52 -10.93
N GLY A 206 -0.36 -3.11 -10.98
CA GLY A 206 0.93 -2.43 -10.75
C GLY A 206 1.22 -2.04 -9.29
N GLN A 207 0.34 -2.40 -8.35
CA GLN A 207 0.42 -1.94 -6.95
C GLN A 207 0.74 -3.04 -5.95
N ALA A 208 1.60 -3.99 -6.33
CA ALA A 208 2.01 -5.09 -5.47
C ALA A 208 2.47 -4.61 -4.08
N GLN A 209 3.26 -3.54 -4.00
CA GLN A 209 3.74 -3.04 -2.71
C GLN A 209 2.63 -2.55 -1.77
N LEU A 210 1.54 -2.00 -2.30
CA LEU A 210 0.39 -1.62 -1.49
C LEU A 210 -0.47 -2.83 -1.17
N ALA A 211 -0.64 -3.75 -2.13
CA ALA A 211 -1.37 -5.00 -1.92
C ALA A 211 -0.78 -5.85 -0.77
N ILE A 212 0.55 -5.90 -0.62
CA ILE A 212 1.17 -6.61 0.51
C ILE A 212 0.87 -5.96 1.86
N GLU A 213 0.71 -4.63 1.93
CA GLU A 213 0.36 -3.96 3.19
C GLU A 213 -1.02 -4.40 3.70
N PHE A 214 -1.99 -4.54 2.80
CA PHE A 214 -3.32 -5.05 3.15
C PHE A 214 -3.31 -6.53 3.52
N LEU A 215 -2.51 -7.35 2.83
CA LEU A 215 -2.35 -8.76 3.19
C LEU A 215 -1.66 -8.94 4.54
N GLU A 216 -0.62 -8.17 4.83
CA GLU A 216 0.05 -8.19 6.14
C GLU A 216 -0.90 -7.77 7.26
N GLU A 217 -1.73 -6.75 7.02
CA GLU A 217 -2.77 -6.34 7.96
C GLU A 217 -3.80 -7.44 8.18
N ALA A 218 -4.29 -8.07 7.11
CA ALA A 218 -5.25 -9.17 7.20
C ALA A 218 -4.68 -10.37 7.97
N VAL A 219 -3.45 -10.78 7.68
CA VAL A 219 -2.73 -11.82 8.43
C VAL A 219 -2.57 -11.40 9.89
N GLN A 220 -2.22 -10.14 10.15
CA GLN A 220 -2.08 -9.65 11.53
C GLN A 220 -3.40 -9.70 12.30
N LEU A 221 -4.52 -9.33 11.67
CA LEU A 221 -5.85 -9.41 12.29
C LEU A 221 -6.14 -10.85 12.72
N ARG A 222 -5.99 -11.82 11.81
CA ARG A 222 -6.20 -13.24 12.09
C ARG A 222 -5.28 -13.76 13.20
N VAL A 223 -3.99 -13.42 13.13
CA VAL A 223 -2.99 -13.90 14.11
C VAL A 223 -3.17 -13.27 15.49
N SER A 224 -3.61 -12.01 15.55
CA SER A 224 -3.79 -11.27 16.81
C SER A 224 -4.98 -11.75 17.64
N ASP A 225 -5.95 -12.43 17.03
CA ASP A 225 -7.11 -13.00 17.72
C ASP A 225 -6.75 -14.27 18.53
N GLY A 226 -5.50 -14.73 18.47
CA GLY A 226 -4.92 -15.72 19.40
C GLY A 226 -5.35 -17.18 19.19
N VAL A 227 -6.27 -17.43 18.26
CA VAL A 227 -6.70 -18.78 17.88
C VAL A 227 -5.72 -19.42 16.89
N GLU A 228 -5.06 -18.62 16.07
CA GLU A 228 -4.16 -19.10 15.02
C GLU A 228 -2.86 -18.30 15.01
N THR A 229 -1.71 -18.99 15.09
CA THR A 229 -0.41 -18.32 15.22
C THR A 229 0.40 -18.35 13.93
N SER A 230 -0.14 -18.95 12.87
CA SER A 230 0.59 -19.16 11.61
C SER A 230 0.58 -17.87 10.77
N PRO A 231 1.75 -17.32 10.42
CA PRO A 231 1.86 -16.16 9.53
C PRO A 231 1.70 -16.54 8.04
N LEU A 232 1.46 -17.82 7.73
CA LEU A 232 1.18 -18.27 6.37
C LEU A 232 -0.14 -17.68 5.88
N ILE A 233 -0.15 -17.21 4.63
CA ILE A 233 -1.35 -16.67 4.01
C ILE A 233 -2.37 -17.78 3.80
N GLN A 234 -3.61 -17.49 4.17
CA GLN A 234 -4.79 -18.27 3.91
C GLN A 234 -5.75 -17.51 2.99
N VAL A 235 -6.74 -18.20 2.43
CA VAL A 235 -7.70 -17.56 1.51
C VAL A 235 -8.48 -16.46 2.22
N GLU A 236 -8.78 -16.65 3.50
CA GLU A 236 -9.45 -15.67 4.37
C GLU A 236 -8.63 -14.38 4.51
N ASP A 237 -7.30 -14.47 4.52
CA ASP A 237 -6.44 -13.28 4.56
C ASP A 237 -6.58 -12.46 3.27
N VAL A 238 -6.69 -13.12 2.12
CA VAL A 238 -6.89 -12.44 0.84
C VAL A 238 -8.27 -11.79 0.79
N VAL A 239 -9.32 -12.51 1.21
CA VAL A 239 -10.69 -11.96 1.30
C VAL A 239 -10.74 -10.76 2.24
N ASN A 240 -10.11 -10.84 3.40
CA ASN A 240 -10.04 -9.76 4.37
C ASN A 240 -9.26 -8.56 3.83
N ALA A 241 -8.12 -8.78 3.17
CA ALA A 241 -7.34 -7.72 2.54
C ALA A 241 -8.17 -6.94 1.51
N VAL A 242 -8.89 -7.65 0.63
CA VAL A 242 -9.80 -7.02 -0.34
C VAL A 242 -10.91 -6.26 0.38
N THR A 243 -11.51 -6.83 1.42
CA THR A 243 -12.57 -6.17 2.20
C THR A 243 -12.07 -4.88 2.85
N ILE A 244 -10.87 -4.88 3.44
CA ILE A 244 -10.25 -3.68 4.06
C ILE A 244 -10.08 -2.56 3.02
N ILE A 245 -9.67 -2.89 1.79
CA ILE A 245 -9.52 -1.91 0.70
C ILE A 245 -10.87 -1.20 0.44
N TYR A 246 -11.94 -1.96 0.25
CA TYR A 246 -13.27 -1.40 -0.05
C TYR A 246 -13.92 -0.71 1.16
N GLU A 247 -13.69 -1.20 2.38
CA GLU A 247 -14.13 -0.53 3.61
C GLU A 247 -13.50 0.86 3.74
N ARG A 248 -12.17 0.94 3.57
CA ARG A 248 -11.45 2.20 3.73
C ARG A 248 -11.69 3.17 2.57
N ALA A 249 -12.06 2.67 1.40
CA ALA A 249 -12.55 3.47 0.30
C ALA A 249 -14.01 3.94 0.49
N GLY A 250 -14.70 3.51 1.55
CA GLY A 250 -16.09 3.90 1.83
C GLY A 250 -17.12 3.28 0.89
N VAL A 251 -16.74 2.26 0.10
CA VAL A 251 -17.63 1.55 -0.83
C VAL A 251 -18.55 0.61 -0.06
N ILE A 252 -18.05 0.04 1.04
CA ILE A 252 -18.82 -0.81 1.96
C ILE A 252 -18.68 -0.33 3.40
N PRO A 253 -19.64 -0.64 4.29
CA PRO A 253 -19.56 -0.24 5.70
C PRO A 253 -18.34 -0.83 6.39
N MET A 254 -17.61 -0.01 7.16
CA MET A 254 -16.49 -0.47 8.00
C MET A 254 -16.97 -1.47 9.07
N LYS A 255 -16.44 -2.69 9.05
CA LYS A 255 -16.72 -3.75 10.02
C LYS A 255 -15.44 -4.38 10.60
N LEU A 256 -14.38 -4.49 9.80
CA LEU A 256 -13.12 -5.15 10.18
C LEU A 256 -12.10 -4.19 10.79
N THR A 257 -12.21 -2.89 10.49
CA THR A 257 -11.23 -1.88 10.86
C THR A 257 -11.61 -1.14 12.15
N LYS A 258 -11.07 -1.56 13.30
CA LYS A 258 -10.71 -0.58 14.34
C LYS A 258 -9.33 -0.03 13.94
N PRO A 259 -9.24 1.17 13.34
CA PRO A 259 -7.95 1.70 12.90
C PRO A 259 -7.00 1.84 14.09
N LYS A 260 -5.75 1.34 13.95
CA LYS A 260 -4.66 1.62 14.89
C LYS A 260 -4.18 3.08 14.85
N SER A 261 -4.79 3.95 14.05
CA SER A 261 -4.41 5.37 13.92
C SER A 261 -5.62 6.32 13.88
N ALA A 262 -6.52 6.24 14.86
CA ALA A 262 -7.50 7.31 15.12
C ALA A 262 -7.15 8.06 16.42
N LYS A 263 -6.03 8.77 16.41
CA LYS A 263 -5.76 9.92 17.28
C LYS A 263 -5.47 11.17 16.44
N ALA A 264 -6.31 11.46 15.45
CA ALA A 264 -6.30 12.77 14.76
C ALA A 264 -7.54 12.94 13.87
N ARG A 265 -8.75 12.88 14.44
CA ARG A 265 -9.94 13.55 13.87
C ARG A 265 -11.07 13.62 14.88
N GLU A 266 -10.78 14.21 16.04
CA GLU A 266 -11.80 14.95 16.79
C GLU A 266 -11.34 16.40 16.89
N VAL A 267 -12.30 17.32 16.84
CA VAL A 267 -12.20 18.78 16.70
C VAL A 267 -12.11 19.21 15.21
N SER A 268 -13.15 19.70 14.53
CA SER A 268 -14.19 20.65 14.95
C SER A 268 -15.48 20.50 14.14
N GLY A 269 -16.42 19.72 14.64
CA GLY A 269 -17.84 19.85 14.30
C GLY A 269 -18.52 20.75 15.32
N LYS A 270 -18.51 22.07 15.10
CA LYS A 270 -19.49 22.99 15.71
C LYS A 270 -20.06 23.90 14.63
N PHE A 271 -20.90 23.32 13.78
CA PHE A 271 -22.00 24.09 13.19
C PHE A 271 -23.15 24.04 14.19
N THR A 272 -23.28 25.07 15.02
CA THR A 272 -24.57 25.43 15.59
C THR A 272 -25.38 26.06 14.46
N VAL A 273 -26.25 25.26 13.84
CA VAL A 273 -27.45 25.78 13.20
C VAL A 273 -28.36 26.25 14.32
N VAL A 274 -28.52 27.55 14.46
CA VAL A 274 -29.64 28.13 15.20
C VAL A 274 -30.59 28.60 14.13
N ASP A 275 -31.72 27.91 14.00
CA ASP A 275 -32.91 28.50 13.41
C ASP A 275 -34.14 28.05 14.20
N GLU A 276 -35.16 28.89 14.09
CA GLU A 276 -36.53 28.81 14.62
C GLU A 276 -36.77 29.32 16.05
N ARG A 277 -37.02 30.64 16.17
CA ARG A 277 -38.37 31.22 16.15
C ARG A 277 -38.38 32.73 16.36
#